data_AF-X1NXE4-F1
#
_entry.id   AF-X1NXE4-F1
#
_cell.length_a   1.000
_cell.length_b   1.000
_cell.length_c   1.000
_cell.angle_alpha   90.00
_cell.angle_beta   90.00
_cell.angle_gamma   90.00
#
_symmetry.space_group_name_H-M   'P 1'
#
loop_
_entity.id
_entity.type
_entity.pdbx_description
1 polymer ?
#
loop_
_entity_poly.entity_id
_entity_poly.type
_entity_poly.pdbx_seq_one_letter_code
_entity_poly.pdbx_strand_id
1 'polypeptide(L)'
;MGKTLDLFSFNEEVGAGLPLWHPKGAILRKIIEDYLYKELTSQGYQWVVTPHIGKLDLWKSSGHWELFREEMYSPIDIEGDKYELKPMNCPFHVKIYQSKIRS
;
A
#
# COMPACT_ATOMS: atom_id res chain seq x y z
N MET A 1 25.14 -3.22 -3.01
CA MET A 1 25.02 -4.44 -2.18
C MET A 1 23.78 -5.26 -2.50
N GLY A 2 22.56 -4.70 -2.55
CA GLY A 2 21.32 -5.47 -2.83
C GLY A 2 21.36 -6.31 -4.11
N LYS A 3 21.79 -5.74 -5.25
CA LYS A 3 22.01 -6.47 -6.52
C LYS A 3 23.10 -7.55 -6.40
N THR A 4 24.21 -7.23 -5.72
CA THR A 4 25.36 -8.14 -5.52
C THR A 4 24.99 -9.36 -4.67
N LEU A 5 24.05 -9.20 -3.74
CA LEU A 5 23.59 -10.26 -2.83
C LEU A 5 22.37 -11.03 -3.35
N ASP A 6 21.91 -10.74 -4.57
CA ASP A 6 20.74 -11.37 -5.18
C ASP A 6 19.47 -11.18 -4.33
N LEU A 7 19.29 -9.99 -3.75
CA LEU A 7 18.11 -9.68 -2.92
C LEU A 7 16.95 -9.16 -3.78
N PHE A 8 17.25 -8.32 -4.77
CA PHE A 8 16.26 -7.77 -5.69
C PHE A 8 16.93 -7.31 -6.98
N SER A 9 16.12 -7.13 -8.02
CA SER A 9 16.51 -6.48 -9.27
C SER A 9 15.51 -5.40 -9.68
N PHE A 10 15.92 -4.57 -10.62
CA PHE A 10 15.05 -3.67 -11.37
C PHE A 10 15.10 -4.08 -12.82
N ASN A 11 13.97 -4.05 -13.50
CA ASN A 11 13.83 -4.40 -14.89
C ASN A 11 13.08 -3.26 -15.61
N GLU A 12 13.60 -2.83 -16.76
CA GLU A 12 13.04 -1.68 -17.49
C GLU A 12 11.63 -1.94 -18.04
N GLU A 13 11.33 -3.17 -18.48
CA GLU A 13 10.00 -3.56 -18.95
C GLU A 13 8.97 -3.58 -17.81
N VAL A 14 9.41 -3.86 -16.58
CA VAL A 14 8.57 -3.79 -15.38
C VAL A 14 8.30 -2.34 -14.98
N GLY A 15 9.31 -1.48 -15.06
CA GLY A 15 9.21 -0.04 -14.79
C GLY A 15 10.13 0.48 -13.69
N ALA A 16 10.44 1.78 -13.76
CA ALA A 16 11.32 2.44 -12.81
C ALA A 16 10.70 2.49 -11.40
N GLY A 17 11.51 2.20 -10.38
CA GLY A 17 11.07 2.23 -8.98
C GLY A 17 10.27 1.00 -8.52
N LEU A 18 10.10 -0.02 -9.37
CA LEU A 18 9.36 -1.25 -9.05
C LEU A 18 10.32 -2.43 -8.85
N PRO A 19 10.79 -2.70 -7.61
CA PRO A 19 11.75 -3.77 -7.37
C PRO A 19 11.12 -5.15 -7.48
N LEU A 20 11.81 -6.06 -8.18
CA LEU A 20 11.51 -7.49 -8.20
C LEU A 20 12.29 -8.16 -7.06
N TRP A 21 11.57 -8.64 -6.04
CA TRP A 21 12.17 -9.31 -4.89
C TRP A 21 12.54 -10.76 -5.22
N HIS A 22 13.82 -11.08 -5.15
CA HIS A 22 14.34 -12.42 -5.39
C HIS A 22 14.17 -13.28 -4.12
N PRO A 23 14.33 -14.62 -4.17
CA PRO A 23 14.09 -15.48 -3.02
C PRO A 23 14.79 -15.04 -1.71
N LYS A 24 16.05 -14.58 -1.79
CA LYS A 24 16.80 -14.06 -0.63
C LYS A 24 16.26 -12.75 -0.08
N GLY A 25 15.81 -11.83 -0.95
CA GLY A 25 15.19 -10.59 -0.51
C GLY A 25 13.78 -10.81 0.02
N ALA A 26 13.02 -11.72 -0.59
CA ALA A 26 11.69 -12.11 -0.14
C ALA A 26 11.72 -12.72 1.27
N ILE A 27 12.65 -13.63 1.57
CA ILE A 27 12.79 -14.18 2.93
C ILE A 27 13.21 -13.12 3.94
N LEU A 28 14.12 -12.21 3.57
CA LEU A 28 14.52 -11.10 4.44
C LEU A 28 13.32 -10.20 4.77
N ARG A 29 12.54 -9.82 3.75
CA ARG A 29 11.32 -9.04 3.92
C ARG A 29 10.33 -9.76 4.82
N LYS A 30 10.11 -11.06 4.62
CA LYS A 30 9.21 -11.88 5.44
C LYS A 30 9.63 -11.92 6.91
N ILE A 31 10.93 -12.05 7.20
CA ILE A 31 11.45 -12.02 8.58
C ILE A 31 11.10 -10.70 9.27
N ILE A 32 11.25 -9.57 8.57
CA ILE A 32 10.93 -8.24 9.09
C ILE A 32 9.41 -8.10 9.32
N GLU A 33 8.61 -8.52 8.34
CA GLU A 33 7.14 -8.50 8.44
C GLU A 33 6.64 -9.36 9.62
N ASP A 34 7.19 -10.55 9.82
CA ASP A 34 6.82 -11.45 10.92
C ASP A 34 7.23 -10.89 12.29
N TYR A 35 8.38 -10.22 12.36
CA TYR A 35 8.79 -9.51 13.57
C TYR A 35 7.80 -8.38 13.91
N LEU A 36 7.48 -7.53 12.92
CA LEU A 36 6.54 -6.42 13.11
C LEU A 36 5.15 -6.94 13.49
N TYR A 37 4.70 -8.03 12.87
CA TYR A 37 3.45 -8.72 13.21
C TYR A 37 3.38 -9.08 14.68
N LYS A 38 4.38 -9.81 15.17
CA LYS A 38 4.44 -10.24 16.56
C LYS A 38 4.46 -9.05 17.52
N GLU A 39 5.30 -8.06 17.24
CA GLU A 39 5.47 -6.88 18.10
C GLU A 39 4.16 -6.08 18.20
N LEU A 40 3.57 -5.69 17.07
CA LEU A 40 2.34 -4.90 17.07
C LEU A 40 1.16 -5.66 17.68
N THR A 41 1.04 -6.96 17.41
CA THR A 41 0.01 -7.79 18.05
C THR A 41 0.21 -7.88 19.57
N SER A 42 1.45 -7.98 20.04
CA SER A 42 1.75 -7.99 21.48
C SER A 42 1.36 -6.68 22.18
N GLN A 43 1.39 -5.57 21.44
CA GLN A 43 0.96 -4.24 21.90
C GLN A 43 -0.54 -3.98 21.69
N GLY A 44 -1.31 -4.99 21.26
CA GLY A 44 -2.76 -4.89 21.10
C GLY A 44 -3.24 -4.26 19.78
N TYR A 45 -2.36 -4.02 18.81
CA TYR A 45 -2.78 -3.57 17.48
C TYR A 45 -3.57 -4.67 16.74
N GLN A 46 -4.63 -4.24 16.05
CA GLN A 46 -5.43 -5.11 15.20
C GLN A 46 -4.97 -4.98 13.75
N TRP A 47 -4.47 -6.08 13.20
CA TRP A 47 -4.06 -6.15 11.81
C TRP A 47 -5.26 -6.12 10.88
N VAL A 48 -5.18 -5.30 9.83
CA VAL A 48 -6.20 -5.18 8.79
C VAL A 48 -5.54 -5.26 7.43
N VAL A 49 -6.32 -5.70 6.44
CA VAL A 49 -5.90 -5.75 5.03
C VAL A 49 -6.90 -4.93 4.22
N THR A 50 -6.39 -4.04 3.38
CA THR A 50 -7.19 -3.12 2.57
C THR A 50 -6.77 -3.20 1.11
N PRO A 51 -7.69 -2.93 0.16
CA PRO A 51 -7.37 -2.92 -1.27
C PRO A 51 -6.17 -2.02 -1.64
N HIS A 52 -5.58 -2.27 -2.82
CA HIS A 52 -4.50 -1.41 -3.38
C HIS A 52 -5.04 -0.28 -4.26
N ILE A 53 -6.31 -0.32 -4.63
CA ILE A 53 -7.01 0.71 -5.39
C ILE A 53 -8.25 1.18 -4.64
N GLY A 54 -8.67 2.42 -4.86
CA GLY A 54 -9.90 2.98 -4.33
C GLY A 54 -10.58 3.90 -5.34
N LYS A 55 -11.89 4.13 -5.19
CA LYS A 55 -12.60 5.14 -6.00
C LYS A 55 -11.99 6.52 -5.78
N LEU A 56 -11.95 7.33 -6.83
CA LEU A 56 -11.39 8.69 -6.79
C LEU A 56 -12.00 9.55 -5.68
N ASP A 57 -13.29 9.40 -5.41
CA ASP A 57 -13.99 10.17 -4.38
C ASP A 57 -13.52 9.83 -2.94
N LEU A 58 -12.92 8.65 -2.72
CA LEU A 58 -12.25 8.34 -1.45
C LEU A 58 -11.06 9.27 -1.21
N TRP A 59 -10.32 9.60 -2.27
CA TRP A 59 -9.12 10.46 -2.20
C TRP A 59 -9.50 11.93 -2.07
N LYS A 60 -10.55 12.38 -2.77
CA LYS A 60 -11.14 13.73 -2.60
C LYS A 60 -11.67 13.94 -1.18
N SER A 61 -12.48 13.00 -0.69
CA SER A 61 -13.08 13.13 0.65
C SER A 61 -12.06 13.10 1.78
N SER A 62 -10.89 12.52 1.54
CA SER A 62 -9.78 12.52 2.50
C SER A 62 -8.78 13.67 2.29
N GLY A 63 -8.98 14.53 1.28
CA GLY A 63 -8.13 15.67 0.95
C GLY A 63 -6.84 15.34 0.20
N HIS A 64 -6.57 14.05 -0.08
CA HIS A 64 -5.34 13.63 -0.73
C HIS A 64 -5.29 14.02 -2.21
N TRP A 65 -6.46 14.04 -2.87
CA TRP A 65 -6.55 14.37 -4.28
C TRP A 65 -6.27 15.85 -4.57
N GLU A 66 -6.41 16.72 -3.57
CA GLU A 66 -6.11 18.14 -3.66
C GLU A 66 -4.66 18.44 -3.28
N LEU A 67 -4.11 17.71 -2.31
CA LEU A 67 -2.78 17.96 -1.74
C LEU A 67 -1.65 17.19 -2.42
N PHE A 68 -1.92 16.01 -2.96
CA PHE A 68 -0.89 15.07 -3.44
C PHE A 68 -1.14 14.55 -4.86
N ARG A 69 -1.98 15.25 -5.64
CA ARG A 69 -2.37 14.78 -6.98
C ARG A 69 -1.16 14.57 -7.88
N GLU A 70 -0.18 15.44 -7.79
CA GLU A 70 0.99 15.44 -8.68
C GLU A 70 1.94 14.26 -8.39
N GLU A 71 1.89 13.74 -7.17
CA GLU A 71 2.67 12.60 -6.70
C GLU A 71 1.91 11.26 -6.80
N MET A 72 0.64 11.30 -7.22
CA MET A 72 -0.22 10.12 -7.36
C MET A 72 -0.25 9.60 -8.81
N TYR A 73 -0.40 8.28 -8.95
CA TYR A 73 -0.62 7.68 -10.27
C TYR A 73 -1.94 8.15 -10.87
N SER A 74 -1.99 8.32 -12.19
CA SER A 74 -3.23 8.74 -12.85
C SER A 74 -4.40 7.78 -12.58
N PRO A 75 -5.63 8.29 -12.42
CA PRO A 75 -6.80 7.44 -12.25
C PRO A 75 -7.05 6.52 -13.46
N ILE A 76 -7.46 5.29 -13.17
CA ILE A 76 -7.92 4.27 -14.11
C ILE A 76 -9.43 4.42 -14.28
N ASP A 77 -9.90 4.57 -15.52
CA ASP A 77 -11.33 4.56 -15.84
C ASP A 77 -11.81 3.11 -16.03
N ILE A 78 -12.85 2.73 -15.30
CA ILE A 78 -13.50 1.43 -15.37
C ILE A 78 -15.00 1.68 -15.48
N GLU A 79 -15.54 1.52 -16.69
CA GLU A 79 -16.98 1.67 -16.98
C GLU A 79 -17.54 3.04 -16.55
N GLY A 80 -16.74 4.11 -16.65
CA GLY A 80 -17.12 5.47 -16.26
C GLY A 80 -16.88 5.80 -14.78
N ASP A 81 -16.52 4.82 -13.95
CA ASP A 81 -16.01 5.04 -12.61
C ASP A 81 -14.49 5.24 -12.63
N LYS A 82 -14.00 6.22 -11.87
CA LYS A 82 -12.55 6.46 -11.72
C LYS A 82 -12.00 5.82 -10.45
N TYR A 83 -10.97 5.02 -10.61
CA TYR A 83 -10.21 4.39 -9.53
C TYR A 83 -8.77 4.85 -9.55
N GLU A 84 -8.07 4.74 -8.43
CA GLU A 84 -6.68 5.16 -8.33
C GLU A 84 -5.92 4.26 -7.36
N LEU A 85 -4.65 4.01 -7.65
CA LEU A 85 -3.74 3.30 -6.75
C LEU A 85 -3.56 4.09 -5.47
N LYS A 86 -3.59 3.41 -4.33
CA LYS A 86 -3.46 4.07 -3.04
C LYS A 86 -2.07 4.71 -2.88
N PRO A 87 -1.97 6.02 -2.59
CA PRO A 87 -0.71 6.60 -2.12
C PRO A 87 -0.46 6.26 -0.65
N MET A 88 -1.52 5.90 0.10
CA MET A 88 -1.45 5.55 1.51
C MET A 88 -2.66 4.76 1.99
N ASN A 89 -2.58 4.21 3.20
CA ASN A 89 -3.60 3.32 3.76
C ASN A 89 -4.68 4.03 4.58
N CYS A 90 -4.44 5.28 5.02
CA CYS A 90 -5.25 5.97 6.02
C CYS A 90 -6.76 6.01 5.70
N PRO A 91 -7.20 6.36 4.47
CA PRO A 91 -8.63 6.43 4.16
C PRO A 91 -9.35 5.09 4.32
N PHE A 92 -8.69 3.97 4.01
CA PHE A 92 -9.27 2.65 4.18
C PHE A 92 -9.37 2.24 5.65
N HIS A 93 -8.36 2.58 6.47
CA HIS A 93 -8.42 2.32 7.91
C HIS A 93 -9.57 3.10 8.57
N VAL A 94 -9.82 4.34 8.11
CA VAL A 94 -10.98 5.12 8.55
C VAL A 94 -12.29 4.45 8.12
N LYS A 95 -12.39 3.84 6.94
CA LYS A 95 -13.59 3.07 6.54
C LYS A 95 -13.81 1.82 7.39
N ILE A 96 -12.74 1.12 7.76
CA ILE A 96 -12.85 0.00 8.72
C ILE A 96 -13.31 0.50 10.09
N TYR A 97 -12.78 1.63 10.55
CA TYR A 97 -13.26 2.26 11.77
C TYR A 97 -14.76 2.60 11.64
N GLN A 98 -15.18 3.32 10.61
CA GLN A 98 -16.59 3.71 10.40
C GLN A 98 -17.56 2.53 10.21
N SER A 99 -17.08 1.31 9.92
CA SER A 99 -17.93 0.12 9.72
C SER A 99 -18.72 -0.32 10.96
N LYS A 100 -18.37 0.18 12.15
CA LYS A 100 -19.07 -0.11 13.40
C LYS A 100 -19.24 1.17 14.20
N ILE A 101 -20.43 1.33 14.79
CA ILE A 101 -20.70 2.35 15.80
C ILE A 101 -19.86 2.02 17.05
N ARG A 102 -19.14 3.01 17.55
CA ARG A 102 -18.43 2.95 18.84
C ARG A 102 -18.98 4.05 19.72
N SER A 103 -19.27 3.71 20.98
CA SER A 103 -19.77 4.62 22.03
C SER A 103 -18.62 5.25 22.80
#